data_AF-A0A5E4C2R7-F1
#
_entry.id   AF-A0A5E4C2R7-F1
#
_cell.length_a   1.000
_cell.length_b   1.000
_cell.length_c   1.000
_cell.angle_alpha   90.00
_cell.angle_beta   90.00
_cell.angle_gamma   90.00
#
_symmetry.space_group_name_H-M   'P 1'
#
loop_
_entity.id
_entity.type
_entity.pdbx_description
1 polymer ?
#
loop_
_entity_poly.entity_id
_entity_poly.type
_entity_poly.pdbx_seq_one_letter_code
_entity_poly.pdbx_strand_id
1 'polypeptide(L)'
;NWKQELSKFISPDQLPVEFGGTLTDPDGNPKCITKINYGGEVPKSYHLCKQVRMQYEHTVTVGRGSSQHVENEILFPGCVLRWQFASDGGDIGFGVFLKTKMGERQRAGEMTEVLPSQRYNAHLVPEDGRLTCLKTGVYVLRFDNTYSLVHSKHISYTVEVLLPDQTFMEKVEKF
;
A
#
# COMPACT_ATOMS: atom_id res chain seq x y z
N ASN A 1 29.38 -2.35 -0.26
CA ASN A 1 29.60 -3.03 -1.56
C ASN A 1 29.09 -4.47 -1.47
N TRP A 2 27.82 -4.72 -1.79
CA TRP A 2 27.16 -6.00 -1.51
C TRP A 2 27.65 -7.16 -2.39
N LYS A 3 28.06 -6.88 -3.64
CA LYS A 3 28.57 -7.90 -4.57
C LYS A 3 29.84 -8.57 -4.03
N GLN A 4 30.74 -7.79 -3.44
CA GLN A 4 31.99 -8.30 -2.85
C GLN A 4 31.75 -9.12 -1.58
N GLU A 5 30.72 -8.80 -0.79
CA GLU A 5 30.36 -9.58 0.39
C GLU A 5 29.81 -10.96 0.00
N LEU A 6 28.99 -11.06 -1.05
CA LEU A 6 28.47 -12.34 -1.54
C LEU A 6 29.59 -13.31 -1.94
N SER A 7 30.66 -12.82 -2.56
CA SER A 7 31.83 -13.62 -2.93
C SER A 7 32.59 -14.22 -1.75
N LYS A 8 32.36 -13.76 -0.52
CA LYS A 8 32.96 -14.36 0.69
C LYS A 8 32.26 -15.66 1.10
N PHE A 9 30.99 -15.81 0.73
CA PHE A 9 30.15 -16.95 1.13
C PHE A 9 29.93 -17.93 -0.03
N ILE A 10 30.01 -17.46 -1.26
CA ILE A 10 29.71 -18.23 -2.47
C ILE A 10 30.89 -18.10 -3.43
N SER A 11 31.41 -19.24 -3.87
CA SER A 11 32.49 -19.28 -4.86
C SER A 11 32.06 -18.58 -6.17
N PRO A 12 32.95 -17.83 -6.84
CA PRO A 12 32.60 -17.05 -8.03
C PRO A 12 32.00 -17.89 -9.17
N ASP A 13 32.42 -19.14 -9.32
CA ASP A 13 31.94 -20.09 -10.33
C ASP A 13 30.51 -20.59 -10.08
N GLN A 14 29.97 -20.41 -8.86
CA GLN A 14 28.61 -20.77 -8.49
C GLN A 14 27.68 -19.55 -8.41
N LEU A 15 28.20 -18.34 -8.56
CA LEU A 15 27.45 -17.09 -8.44
C LEU A 15 27.23 -16.46 -9.83
N PRO A 16 25.98 -16.14 -10.22
CA PRO A 16 25.73 -15.47 -11.49
C PRO A 16 26.50 -14.15 -11.65
N VAL A 17 26.89 -13.83 -12.88
CA VAL A 17 27.60 -12.58 -13.20
C VAL A 17 26.82 -11.35 -12.75
N GLU A 18 25.48 -11.36 -12.87
CA GLU A 18 24.61 -10.28 -12.38
C GLU A 18 24.88 -9.94 -10.89
N PHE A 19 25.16 -10.95 -10.07
CA PHE A 19 25.42 -10.82 -8.64
C PHE A 19 26.92 -10.67 -8.28
N GLY A 20 27.81 -10.61 -9.28
CA GLY A 20 29.24 -10.37 -9.09
C GLY A 20 30.14 -11.61 -9.16
N GLY A 21 29.62 -12.75 -9.60
CA GLY A 21 30.42 -13.95 -9.88
C GLY A 21 30.78 -14.10 -11.36
N THR A 22 30.99 -15.35 -11.79
CA THR A 22 31.38 -15.72 -13.16
C THR A 22 30.44 -16.75 -13.78
N LEU A 23 29.41 -17.21 -13.08
CA LEU A 23 28.46 -18.18 -13.61
C LEU A 23 27.55 -17.53 -14.66
N THR A 24 27.42 -18.19 -15.81
CA THR A 24 26.48 -17.84 -16.87
C THR A 24 25.64 -19.06 -17.25
N ASP A 25 24.52 -18.83 -17.92
CA ASP A 25 23.79 -19.93 -18.57
C ASP A 25 24.60 -20.53 -19.73
N PRO A 26 24.20 -21.72 -20.25
CA PRO A 26 24.84 -22.35 -21.40
C PRO A 26 24.85 -21.47 -22.67
N ASP A 27 23.93 -20.51 -22.78
CA ASP A 27 23.84 -19.51 -23.85
C ASP A 27 24.67 -18.24 -23.57
N GLY A 28 25.38 -18.19 -22.44
CA GLY A 28 26.16 -17.04 -22.00
C GLY A 28 25.36 -15.97 -21.26
N ASN A 29 24.09 -16.20 -20.91
CA ASN A 29 23.29 -15.21 -20.22
C ASN A 29 23.81 -14.95 -18.78
N PRO A 30 24.18 -13.71 -18.42
CA PRO A 30 24.76 -13.37 -17.12
C PRO A 30 23.76 -13.45 -15.96
N LYS A 31 22.47 -13.53 -16.27
CA LYS A 31 21.37 -13.61 -15.29
C LYS A 31 21.01 -15.03 -14.89
N CYS A 32 21.55 -16.05 -15.56
CA CYS A 32 21.24 -17.44 -15.29
C CYS A 32 19.71 -17.72 -15.25
N ILE A 33 18.97 -17.22 -16.25
CA ILE A 33 17.51 -17.31 -16.33
C ILE A 33 16.98 -18.74 -16.41
N THR A 34 17.83 -19.70 -16.81
CA THR A 34 17.44 -21.12 -16.77
C THR A 34 17.23 -21.64 -15.34
N LYS A 35 17.86 -20.99 -14.35
CA LYS A 35 17.78 -21.33 -12.93
C LYS A 35 17.04 -20.29 -12.10
N ILE A 36 17.07 -19.02 -12.52
CA ILE A 36 16.54 -17.89 -11.75
C ILE A 36 15.40 -17.23 -12.52
N ASN A 37 14.21 -17.26 -11.93
CA ASN A 37 13.06 -16.52 -12.45
C ASN A 37 13.09 -15.08 -11.90
N TYR A 38 13.09 -14.09 -12.79
CA TYR A 38 13.13 -12.65 -12.44
C TYR A 38 11.74 -12.02 -12.27
N GLY A 39 10.69 -12.84 -12.22
CA GLY A 39 9.31 -12.40 -12.26
C GLY A 39 8.93 -11.80 -13.61
N GLY A 40 7.88 -10.97 -13.61
CA GLY A 40 7.34 -10.32 -14.79
C GLY A 40 5.85 -10.05 -14.62
N GLU A 41 5.26 -9.32 -15.58
CA GLU A 41 3.81 -9.13 -15.61
C GLU A 41 3.14 -10.46 -15.98
N VAL A 42 2.20 -10.91 -15.14
CA VAL A 42 1.44 -12.13 -15.41
C VAL A 42 0.38 -11.82 -16.47
N PRO A 43 0.30 -12.59 -17.58
CA PRO A 43 -0.72 -12.35 -18.59
C PRO A 43 -2.13 -12.47 -18.02
N LYS A 44 -3.00 -11.52 -18.36
CA LYS A 44 -4.38 -11.44 -17.83
C LYS A 44 -5.21 -12.71 -18.04
N SER A 45 -4.89 -13.52 -19.06
CA SER A 45 -5.55 -14.81 -19.32
C SER A 45 -5.35 -15.84 -18.20
N TYR A 46 -4.30 -15.71 -17.38
CA TYR A 46 -4.04 -16.57 -16.23
C TYR A 46 -4.67 -16.06 -14.93
N HIS A 47 -5.30 -14.88 -14.95
CA HIS A 47 -5.96 -14.35 -13.77
C HIS A 47 -7.23 -15.16 -13.47
N LEU A 48 -7.18 -15.97 -12.41
CA LEU A 48 -8.38 -16.58 -11.87
C LEU A 48 -9.21 -15.49 -11.19
N CYS A 49 -10.37 -15.18 -11.74
CA CYS A 49 -11.33 -14.22 -11.18
C CYS A 49 -12.07 -14.78 -9.95
N LYS A 50 -11.34 -15.45 -9.05
CA LYS A 50 -11.82 -15.76 -7.70
C LYS A 50 -11.19 -14.73 -6.80
N GLN A 51 -11.87 -13.59 -6.63
CA GLN A 51 -11.58 -12.71 -5.51
C GLN A 51 -11.58 -13.58 -4.26
N VAL A 52 -10.41 -13.73 -3.64
CA VAL A 52 -10.32 -14.33 -2.31
C VAL A 52 -11.33 -13.57 -1.46
N ARG A 53 -12.24 -14.25 -0.76
CA ARG A 53 -13.17 -13.58 0.14
C ARG A 53 -12.35 -12.84 1.18
N MET A 54 -12.20 -11.53 1.00
CA MET A 54 -11.45 -10.69 1.93
C MET A 54 -12.31 -10.50 3.17
N GLN A 55 -11.73 -10.81 4.33
CA GLN A 55 -12.32 -10.45 5.61
C GLN A 55 -11.82 -9.06 5.96
N TYR A 56 -12.75 -8.15 6.19
CA TYR A 56 -12.45 -6.79 6.63
C TYR A 56 -12.61 -6.70 8.14
N GLU A 57 -11.78 -5.87 8.77
CA GLU A 57 -11.83 -5.67 10.22
C GLU A 57 -13.03 -4.84 10.65
N HIS A 58 -13.40 -3.86 9.83
CA HIS A 58 -14.48 -2.91 10.15
C HIS A 58 -15.53 -2.87 9.05
N THR A 59 -16.76 -2.60 9.46
CA THR A 59 -17.89 -2.32 8.56
C THR A 59 -18.65 -1.11 9.09
N VAL A 60 -18.84 -0.11 8.25
CA VAL A 60 -19.51 1.15 8.61
C VAL A 60 -20.55 1.52 7.57
N THR A 61 -21.56 2.28 7.97
CA THR A 61 -22.54 2.84 7.04
C THR A 61 -22.29 4.32 6.88
N VAL A 62 -21.99 4.76 5.66
CA VAL A 62 -21.89 6.18 5.31
C VAL A 62 -23.22 6.62 4.74
N GLY A 63 -23.93 7.46 5.49
CA GLY A 63 -25.21 8.02 5.08
C GLY A 63 -25.10 8.85 3.79
N ARG A 64 -26.25 9.12 3.17
CA ARG A 64 -26.33 10.09 2.06
C ARG A 64 -25.89 11.47 2.52
N GLY A 65 -25.16 12.21 1.69
CA GLY A 65 -24.73 13.56 2.04
C GLY A 65 -23.69 13.63 3.18
N SER A 66 -23.12 12.50 3.61
CA SER A 66 -22.21 12.45 4.76
C SER A 66 -20.85 11.83 4.42
N SER A 67 -19.91 11.92 5.37
CA SER A 67 -18.59 11.29 5.28
C SER A 67 -18.25 10.57 6.57
N GLN A 68 -17.44 9.52 6.46
CA GLN A 68 -16.82 8.81 7.58
C GLN A 68 -15.32 9.07 7.59
N HIS A 69 -14.77 9.35 8.77
CA HIS A 69 -13.35 9.60 8.97
C HIS A 69 -12.76 8.47 9.82
N VAL A 70 -11.60 7.99 9.44
CA VAL A 70 -10.79 7.03 10.20
C VAL A 70 -9.46 7.72 10.50
N GLU A 71 -9.18 7.97 11.77
CA GLU A 71 -8.05 8.76 12.22
C GLU A 71 -6.94 7.82 12.73
N ASN A 72 -5.73 8.00 12.21
CA ASN A 72 -4.54 7.26 12.62
C ASN A 72 -3.46 8.26 13.05
N GLU A 73 -3.11 8.25 14.33
CA GLU A 73 -2.04 9.10 14.85
C GLU A 73 -0.67 8.48 14.56
N ILE A 74 0.13 9.20 13.78
CA ILE A 74 1.48 8.80 13.39
C ILE A 74 2.48 9.63 14.18
N LEU A 75 3.12 8.97 15.14
CA LEU A 75 4.10 9.58 16.03
C LEU A 75 5.51 9.65 15.43
N PHE A 76 5.82 8.77 14.47
CA PHE A 76 7.14 8.67 13.85
C PHE A 76 7.03 8.69 12.32
N PRO A 77 7.82 9.53 11.62
CA PRO A 77 7.86 9.50 10.16
C PRO A 77 8.46 8.19 9.65
N GLY A 78 8.10 7.80 8.43
CA GLY A 78 8.56 6.57 7.79
C GLY A 78 7.63 5.36 7.97
N CYS A 79 6.57 5.48 8.77
CA CYS A 79 5.50 4.48 8.83
C CYS A 79 4.79 4.37 7.47
N VAL A 80 4.31 3.19 7.14
CA VAL A 80 3.48 2.98 5.95
C VAL A 80 2.05 2.73 6.39
N LEU A 81 1.16 3.66 6.05
CA LEU A 81 -0.28 3.48 6.19
C LEU A 81 -0.77 2.66 5.01
N ARG A 82 -1.42 1.52 5.28
CA ARG A 82 -2.00 0.63 4.29
C ARG A 82 -3.50 0.55 4.53
N TRP A 83 -4.28 0.54 3.46
CA TRP A 83 -5.72 0.36 3.54
C TRP A 83 -6.21 -0.59 2.46
N GLN A 84 -7.34 -1.20 2.74
CA GLN A 84 -8.14 -1.90 1.77
C GLN A 84 -9.61 -1.70 2.11
N PHE A 85 -10.45 -1.45 1.11
CA PHE A 85 -11.88 -1.29 1.31
C PHE A 85 -12.70 -1.80 0.14
N ALA A 86 -13.90 -2.23 0.44
CA ALA A 86 -14.97 -2.50 -0.51
C ALA A 86 -16.23 -1.75 -0.08
N SER A 87 -17.10 -1.45 -1.03
CA SER A 87 -18.35 -0.74 -0.76
C SER A 87 -19.54 -1.44 -1.39
N ASP A 88 -20.65 -1.55 -0.66
CA ASP A 88 -21.94 -1.93 -1.22
C ASP A 88 -22.77 -0.67 -1.52
N GLY A 89 -23.51 -0.70 -2.63
CA GLY A 89 -24.47 0.35 -2.99
C GLY A 89 -23.92 1.44 -3.92
N GLY A 90 -22.82 1.20 -4.64
CA GLY A 90 -22.29 2.06 -5.69
C GLY A 90 -20.84 2.47 -5.45
N ASP A 91 -20.39 3.51 -6.13
CA ASP A 91 -19.07 4.09 -5.92
C ASP A 91 -19.00 4.88 -4.62
N ILE A 92 -17.79 5.02 -4.07
CA ILE A 92 -17.52 5.80 -2.85
C ILE A 92 -16.34 6.74 -3.09
N GLY A 93 -16.43 7.97 -2.57
CA GLY A 93 -15.31 8.89 -2.52
C GLY A 93 -14.29 8.44 -1.48
N PHE A 94 -13.01 8.46 -1.79
CA PHE A 94 -11.95 8.16 -0.84
C PHE A 94 -10.76 9.09 -1.04
N GLY A 95 -10.20 9.60 0.07
CA GLY A 95 -8.99 10.39 0.10
C GLY A 95 -8.31 10.33 1.46
N VAL A 96 -7.03 10.76 1.51
CA VAL A 96 -6.22 10.77 2.73
C VAL A 96 -5.77 12.19 3.02
N PHE A 97 -6.01 12.64 4.24
CA PHE A 97 -5.71 13.98 4.70
C PHE A 97 -4.81 13.92 5.94
N LEU A 98 -4.09 15.00 6.22
CA LEU A 98 -3.25 15.16 7.40
C LEU A 98 -3.73 16.35 8.21
N LYS A 99 -3.95 16.13 9.51
CA LYS A 99 -4.26 17.18 10.49
C LYS A 99 -3.30 17.13 11.69
N THR A 100 -3.30 18.21 12.46
CA THR A 100 -2.34 18.40 13.57
C THR A 100 -2.82 17.85 14.91
N LYS A 101 -4.12 17.63 15.11
CA LYS A 101 -4.69 17.20 16.40
C LYS A 101 -5.74 16.10 16.20
N MET A 102 -5.73 15.12 17.09
CA MET A 102 -6.72 14.03 17.11
C MET A 102 -8.06 14.51 17.71
N GLY A 103 -9.17 13.90 17.30
CA GLY A 103 -10.48 14.10 17.95
C GLY A 103 -11.31 15.28 17.43
N GLU A 104 -10.71 16.37 16.95
CA GLU A 104 -11.48 17.44 16.30
C GLU A 104 -11.78 17.07 14.84
N ARG A 105 -13.08 16.94 14.51
CA ARG A 105 -13.52 16.73 13.13
C ARG A 105 -13.36 18.02 12.33
N GLN A 106 -12.30 18.09 11.54
CA GLN A 106 -12.03 19.20 10.64
C GLN A 106 -12.72 19.00 9.28
N ARG A 107 -12.93 20.09 8.55
CA ARG A 107 -13.38 20.01 7.15
C ARG A 107 -12.21 19.65 6.26
N ALA A 108 -12.48 19.03 5.10
CA ALA A 108 -11.43 18.62 4.17
C ALA A 108 -10.50 19.79 3.77
N GLY A 109 -11.06 20.99 3.54
CA GLY A 109 -10.28 22.19 3.17
C GLY A 109 -9.43 22.80 4.30
N GLU A 110 -9.60 22.36 5.55
CA GLU A 110 -8.76 22.77 6.69
C GLU A 110 -7.60 21.78 6.92
N MET A 111 -7.69 20.58 6.34
CA MET A 111 -6.65 19.57 6.45
C MET A 111 -5.69 19.68 5.27
N THR A 112 -4.45 19.24 5.48
CA THR A 112 -3.49 19.10 4.38
C THR A 112 -3.84 17.86 3.58
N GLU A 113 -4.18 18.02 2.30
CA GLU A 113 -4.44 16.89 1.41
C GLU A 113 -3.15 16.12 1.11
N VAL A 114 -3.16 14.81 1.34
CA VAL A 114 -2.02 13.93 1.07
C VAL A 114 -2.32 13.01 -0.11
N LEU A 115 -3.53 12.44 -0.13
CA LEU A 115 -4.09 11.75 -1.29
C LEU A 115 -5.41 12.42 -1.66
N PRO A 116 -5.51 12.99 -2.87
CA PRO A 116 -6.74 13.63 -3.33
C PRO A 116 -7.95 12.72 -3.27
N SER A 117 -9.08 13.29 -2.89
CA SER A 117 -10.33 12.55 -2.84
C SER A 117 -10.80 12.21 -4.26
N GLN A 118 -10.93 10.92 -4.57
CA GLN A 118 -11.42 10.43 -5.86
C GLN A 118 -12.58 9.46 -5.66
N ARG A 119 -13.37 9.22 -6.72
CA ARG A 119 -14.50 8.29 -6.69
C ARG A 119 -14.04 6.93 -7.17
N TYR A 120 -14.25 5.91 -6.35
CA TYR A 120 -13.83 4.54 -6.62
C TYR A 120 -15.02 3.60 -6.75
N ASN A 121 -14.98 2.72 -7.75
CA ASN A 121 -15.99 1.69 -7.97
C ASN A 121 -15.73 0.45 -7.10
N ALA A 122 -15.58 0.67 -5.78
CA ALA A 122 -15.19 -0.35 -4.80
C ALA A 122 -16.28 -1.43 -4.56
N HIS A 123 -17.41 -1.34 -5.26
CA HIS A 123 -18.47 -2.37 -5.33
C HIS A 123 -18.20 -3.43 -6.39
N LEU A 124 -17.34 -3.16 -7.37
CA LEU A 124 -16.96 -4.12 -8.41
C LEU A 124 -15.69 -4.88 -8.02
N VAL A 125 -14.69 -4.12 -7.55
CA VAL A 125 -13.38 -4.63 -7.15
C VAL A 125 -12.97 -3.88 -5.88
N PRO A 126 -12.54 -4.58 -4.81
CA PRO A 126 -11.97 -3.92 -3.65
C PRO A 126 -10.81 -3.01 -4.05
N GLU A 127 -10.73 -1.86 -3.41
CA GLU A 127 -9.63 -0.93 -3.59
C GLU A 127 -8.61 -1.13 -2.47
N ASP A 128 -7.34 -1.22 -2.82
CA ASP A 128 -6.23 -1.23 -1.88
C ASP A 128 -5.23 -0.13 -2.20
N GLY A 129 -4.53 0.32 -1.16
CA GLY A 129 -3.55 1.36 -1.30
C GLY A 129 -2.60 1.42 -0.12
N ARG A 130 -1.51 2.16 -0.34
CA ARG A 130 -0.51 2.43 0.69
C ARG A 130 0.05 3.84 0.53
N LEU A 131 0.46 4.41 1.66
CA LEU A 131 1.05 5.73 1.75
C LEU A 131 2.18 5.71 2.77
N THR A 132 3.35 6.20 2.38
CA THR A 132 4.44 6.45 3.33
C THR A 132 4.17 7.76 4.07
N CYS A 133 4.03 7.68 5.38
CA CYS A 133 3.80 8.81 6.27
C CYS A 133 5.10 9.57 6.51
N LEU A 134 5.38 10.59 5.70
CA LEU A 134 6.62 11.39 5.78
C LEU A 134 6.61 12.41 6.92
N LYS A 135 5.43 12.74 7.45
CA LYS A 135 5.25 13.73 8.52
C LYS A 135 4.55 13.08 9.70
N THR A 136 4.88 13.55 10.90
CA THR A 136 4.12 13.21 12.10
C THR A 136 2.81 13.97 12.12
N GLY A 137 1.76 13.36 12.66
CA GLY A 137 0.43 13.96 12.76
C GLY A 137 -0.67 12.92 12.61
N VAL A 138 -1.90 13.38 12.49
CA VAL A 138 -3.07 12.51 12.40
C VAL A 138 -3.49 12.38 10.94
N TYR A 139 -3.30 11.19 10.39
CA TYR A 139 -3.74 10.84 9.06
C TYR A 139 -5.21 10.43 9.10
N VAL A 140 -6.03 11.10 8.29
CA VAL A 140 -7.48 10.91 8.22
C VAL A 140 -7.80 10.26 6.88
N LEU A 141 -8.21 9.00 6.91
CA LEU A 141 -8.81 8.34 5.75
C LEU A 141 -10.29 8.74 5.73
N ARG A 142 -10.69 9.44 4.67
CA ARG A 142 -12.03 9.99 4.53
C ARG A 142 -12.79 9.22 3.46
N PHE A 143 -13.83 8.51 3.87
CA PHE A 143 -14.84 7.96 2.99
C PHE A 143 -15.95 8.99 2.78
N ASP A 144 -16.14 9.42 1.55
CA ASP A 144 -17.01 10.53 1.17
C ASP A 144 -18.21 10.05 0.36
N ASN A 145 -19.42 10.29 0.90
CA ASN A 145 -20.68 10.04 0.23
C ASN A 145 -21.52 11.34 0.11
N THR A 146 -20.88 12.52 0.18
CA THR A 146 -21.59 13.80 0.14
C THR A 146 -22.32 14.06 -1.18
N TYR A 147 -21.90 13.41 -2.27
CA TYR A 147 -22.53 13.52 -3.58
C TYR A 147 -23.77 12.63 -3.75
N SER A 148 -23.97 11.63 -2.89
CA SER A 148 -25.16 10.76 -2.98
C SER A 148 -26.38 11.45 -2.38
N LEU A 149 -27.42 11.62 -3.19
CA LEU A 149 -28.69 12.22 -2.77
C LEU A 149 -29.67 11.21 -2.14
N VAL A 150 -29.53 9.92 -2.50
CA VAL A 150 -30.57 8.91 -2.21
C VAL A 150 -30.04 7.72 -1.42
N HIS A 151 -28.82 7.27 -1.72
CA HIS A 151 -28.30 5.99 -1.20
C HIS A 151 -27.19 6.18 -0.16
N SER A 152 -27.35 5.52 0.99
CA SER A 152 -26.24 5.21 1.88
C SER A 152 -25.31 4.17 1.25
N LYS A 153 -24.08 4.10 1.74
CA LYS A 153 -23.06 3.13 1.33
C LYS A 153 -22.63 2.33 2.55
N HIS A 154 -22.56 1.01 2.41
CA HIS A 154 -21.93 0.16 3.43
C HIS A 154 -20.48 -0.06 3.02
N ILE A 155 -19.54 0.32 3.87
CA ILE A 155 -18.12 0.23 3.57
C ILE A 155 -17.51 -0.77 4.53
N SER A 156 -16.86 -1.78 3.96
CA SER A 156 -16.06 -2.75 4.69
C SER A 156 -14.60 -2.41 4.44
N TYR A 157 -13.81 -2.21 5.49
CA TYR A 157 -12.42 -1.79 5.34
C TYR A 157 -11.50 -2.35 6.43
N THR A 158 -10.21 -2.36 6.10
CA THR A 158 -9.10 -2.63 7.02
C THR A 158 -8.05 -1.54 6.82
N VAL A 159 -7.51 -1.01 7.92
CA VAL A 159 -6.43 -0.01 7.89
C VAL A 159 -5.33 -0.47 8.83
N GLU A 160 -4.11 -0.54 8.32
CA GLU A 160 -2.94 -0.99 9.06
C GLU A 160 -1.87 0.09 9.03
N VAL A 161 -1.20 0.31 10.17
CA VAL A 161 0.01 1.13 10.24
C VAL A 161 1.21 0.20 10.38
N LEU A 162 2.00 0.12 9.32
CA LEU A 162 3.25 -0.64 9.31
C LEU A 162 4.36 0.27 9.82
N LEU A 163 4.88 -0.05 11.01
CA LEU A 163 6.02 0.66 11.57
C LEU A 163 7.29 0.28 10.81
N PRO A 164 8.20 1.22 10.55
CA PRO A 164 9.48 0.90 9.98
C PRO A 164 10.29 0.07 10.99
N ASP A 165 10.93 -1.00 10.53
CA ASP A 165 11.85 -1.77 11.36
C ASP A 165 13.05 -0.89 11.75
N GLN A 166 13.19 -0.60 13.05
CA GLN A 166 14.28 0.21 13.59
C GLN A 166 15.64 -0.35 13.20
N THR A 167 15.80 -1.68 13.15
CA THR A 167 17.06 -2.30 12.73
C THR A 167 17.34 -2.18 11.24
N PHE A 168 16.30 -1.97 10.41
CA PHE A 168 16.46 -1.66 9.00
C PHE A 168 16.83 -0.19 8.79
N MET A 169 16.20 0.75 9.51
CA MET A 169 16.51 2.18 9.40
C MET A 169 17.96 2.51 9.80
N GLU A 170 18.45 1.93 10.90
CA GLU A 170 19.86 2.11 11.33
C GLU A 170 20.88 1.56 10.32
N LYS A 171 20.50 0.55 9.53
CA LYS A 171 21.36 0.01 8.47
C LYS A 171 21.36 0.91 7.26
N VAL A 172 20.22 1.48 6.87
CA VAL A 172 20.11 2.39 5.71
C VAL A 172 20.88 3.69 5.94
N GLU A 173 20.89 4.25 7.15
CA GLU A 173 21.68 5.46 7.46
C GLU A 173 23.21 5.22 7.45
N LYS A 174 23.65 3.96 7.54
CA LYS A 174 25.07 3.58 7.53
C LYS A 174 25.63 3.28 6.13
N PHE A 175 24.79 3.37 5.09
CA PHE A 175 25.19 3.20 3.69
C PHE A 175 25.12 4.52 2.93
#